data_AF-E2N7X5-F1
#
_entry.id   AF-E2N7X5-F1
#
_cell.length_a   1.000
_cell.length_b   1.000
_cell.length_c   1.000
_cell.angle_alpha   90.00
_cell.angle_beta   90.00
_cell.angle_gamma   90.00
#
_symmetry.space_group_name_H-M   'P 1'
#
loop_
_entity.id
_entity.type
_entity.pdbx_description
1 polymer ?
#
loop_
_entity_poly.entity_id
_entity_poly.type
_entity_poly.pdbx_seq_one_letter_code
_entity_poly.pdbx_strand_id
1 'polypeptide(L)'
;MKRNYPLFTIDRAKSPGYPFDYITCYDREVGFIARVVVLSTNIAFDEFMLRSSAVENNEISTYMERFKRGGIAVVISDFFYNFDVNTKTKSRIQALLKKGTKKYLTATFERELNWDFSIDDQIKQQELTIERNKANFDALLARATDRETAIYTMKIAEETLNTLKKYKELMQNMDIYINRDGDE
;
A
#
# COMPACT_ATOMS: atom_id res chain seq x y z
N MET A 1 -2.92 -7.82 35.00
CA MET A 1 -4.08 -7.45 34.15
C MET A 1 -3.66 -7.49 32.69
N LYS A 2 -4.24 -8.39 31.87
CA LYS A 2 -3.99 -8.40 30.41
C LYS A 2 -4.53 -7.09 29.82
N ARG A 3 -3.69 -6.32 29.13
CA ARG A 3 -4.09 -5.07 28.46
C ARG A 3 -5.12 -5.43 27.38
N ASN A 4 -6.33 -4.86 27.45
CA ASN A 4 -7.28 -4.87 26.34
C ASN A 4 -6.67 -4.00 25.24
N TYR A 5 -6.11 -4.62 24.20
CA TYR A 5 -5.61 -3.90 23.04
C TYR A 5 -6.80 -3.25 22.33
N PRO A 6 -6.65 -2.03 21.79
CA PRO A 6 -7.66 -1.45 20.90
C PRO A 6 -7.94 -2.44 19.77
N LEU A 7 -9.21 -2.77 19.58
CA LEU A 7 -9.64 -3.64 18.49
C LEU A 7 -9.56 -2.83 17.21
N PHE A 8 -8.48 -3.04 16.46
CA PHE A 8 -8.35 -2.55 15.10
C PHE A 8 -8.97 -3.56 14.14
N THR A 9 -9.92 -3.10 13.34
CA THR A 9 -10.46 -3.85 12.20
C THR A 9 -10.02 -3.16 10.92
N ILE A 10 -9.61 -3.94 9.93
CA ILE A 10 -9.28 -3.44 8.60
C ILE A 10 -10.45 -3.83 7.73
N ASP A 11 -11.26 -2.84 7.37
CA ASP A 11 -12.34 -3.04 6.43
C ASP A 11 -11.80 -2.85 5.01
N ARG A 12 -11.84 -3.94 4.25
CA ARG A 12 -11.46 -4.02 2.85
C ARG A 12 -12.67 -4.29 1.96
N ALA A 13 -13.88 -4.03 2.46
CA ALA A 13 -15.10 -4.25 1.69
C ALA A 13 -14.92 -3.62 0.31
N LYS A 14 -14.81 -4.49 -0.70
CA LYS A 14 -14.67 -4.15 -2.11
C LYS A 14 -16.01 -3.58 -2.59
N SER A 15 -16.46 -2.48 -2.00
CA SER A 15 -17.57 -1.72 -2.52
C SER A 15 -17.07 -1.05 -3.80
N PRO A 16 -17.73 -1.28 -4.96
CA PRO A 16 -17.37 -0.63 -6.22
C PRO A 16 -17.29 0.90 -6.13
N GLY A 17 -17.88 1.51 -5.08
CA GLY A 17 -17.87 2.95 -4.82
C GLY A 17 -16.83 3.46 -3.82
N TYR A 18 -16.06 2.59 -3.13
CA TYR A 18 -15.06 3.02 -2.14
C TYR A 18 -13.70 2.37 -2.40
N PRO A 19 -12.78 3.06 -3.12
CA PRO A 19 -11.48 2.51 -3.52
C PRO A 19 -10.43 2.52 -2.39
N PHE A 20 -10.85 2.69 -1.13
CA PHE A 20 -9.97 2.89 0.00
C PHE A 20 -10.14 1.81 1.05
N ASP A 21 -9.02 1.37 1.62
CA ASP A 21 -9.03 0.56 2.83
C ASP A 21 -9.31 1.43 4.05
N TYR A 22 -10.05 0.89 5.01
CA TYR A 22 -10.39 1.60 6.25
C TYR A 22 -9.82 0.88 7.46
N ILE A 23 -9.22 1.65 8.36
CA ILE A 23 -8.78 1.22 9.68
C ILE A 23 -9.78 1.76 10.70
N THR A 24 -10.52 0.86 11.31
CA THR A 24 -11.46 1.21 12.36
C THR A 24 -10.86 0.87 13.72
N CYS A 25 -10.80 1.86 14.60
CA CYS A 25 -10.28 1.73 15.96
C CYS A 25 -11.43 1.81 16.97
N TYR A 26 -11.54 0.77 17.80
CA TYR A 26 -12.40 0.76 18.97
C TYR A 26 -11.52 0.80 20.22
N ASP A 27 -11.21 2.01 20.70
CA ASP A 27 -10.57 2.26 22.00
C ASP A 27 -11.60 2.78 23.01
N ARG A 28 -11.36 2.54 24.30
CA ARG A 28 -12.29 2.95 25.37
C ARG A 28 -12.46 4.45 25.49
N GLU A 29 -11.45 5.21 25.08
CA GLU A 29 -11.41 6.67 25.20
C GLU A 29 -11.64 7.38 23.87
N VAL A 30 -11.26 6.76 22.74
CA VAL A 30 -11.36 7.36 21.41
C VAL A 30 -11.64 6.29 20.34
N GLY A 31 -12.82 6.35 19.72
CA GLY A 31 -13.14 5.52 18.56
C GLY A 31 -13.08 6.32 17.26
N PHE A 32 -12.50 5.75 16.20
CA PHE A 32 -12.44 6.41 14.89
C PHE A 32 -12.45 5.44 13.71
N ILE A 33 -12.85 5.96 12.54
CA ILE A 33 -12.67 5.37 11.22
C ILE A 33 -11.59 6.18 10.50
N ALA A 34 -10.53 5.54 10.03
CA ALA A 34 -9.49 6.18 9.24
C ALA A 34 -9.36 5.54 7.86
N ARG A 35 -9.33 6.38 6.83
CA ARG A 35 -9.09 6.00 5.44
C ARG A 35 -7.60 5.89 5.18
N VAL A 36 -7.19 4.82 4.50
CA VAL A 36 -5.83 4.66 3.99
C VAL A 36 -5.74 5.18 2.57
N VAL A 37 -4.75 6.03 2.32
CA VAL A 37 -4.41 6.57 1.00
C VAL A 37 -3.02 6.10 0.65
N VAL A 38 -2.91 5.31 -0.42
CA VAL A 38 -1.62 4.86 -0.94
C VAL A 38 -1.08 5.91 -1.90
N LEU A 39 0.12 6.42 -1.64
CA LEU A 39 0.78 7.47 -2.40
C LEU A 39 1.98 6.82 -3.09
N SER A 40 1.78 6.31 -4.31
CA SER A 40 2.75 5.42 -4.98
C SER A 40 4.06 6.09 -5.42
N THR A 41 4.16 7.42 -5.39
CA THR A 41 5.34 8.17 -5.82
C THR A 41 5.77 9.18 -4.77
N ASN A 42 7.07 9.51 -4.76
CA ASN A 42 7.59 10.56 -3.87
C ASN A 42 6.91 11.91 -4.15
N ILE A 43 6.64 12.22 -5.42
CA ILE A 43 5.93 13.44 -5.83
C ILE A 43 4.52 13.47 -5.22
N ALA A 44 3.74 12.40 -5.36
CA ALA A 44 2.40 12.32 -4.78
C ALA A 44 2.43 12.41 -3.25
N PHE A 45 3.44 11.83 -2.62
CA PHE A 45 3.64 11.91 -1.17
C PHE A 45 3.95 13.34 -0.72
N ASP A 46 4.91 14.00 -1.38
CA ASP A 46 5.36 15.35 -1.05
C ASP A 46 4.25 16.38 -1.32
N GLU A 47 3.48 16.22 -2.40
CA GLU A 47 2.28 17.03 -2.68
C GLU A 47 1.20 16.85 -1.61
N PHE A 48 0.96 15.61 -1.19
CA PHE A 48 -0.04 15.33 -0.15
C PHE A 48 0.38 15.94 1.18
N MET A 49 1.67 15.87 1.54
CA MET A 49 2.25 16.51 2.71
C MET A 49 2.03 18.04 2.68
N LEU A 50 2.34 18.69 1.55
CA LEU A 50 2.18 20.15 1.40
C LEU A 50 0.72 20.58 1.54
N ARG A 51 -0.21 19.87 0.88
CA ARG A 51 -1.65 20.16 1.00
C ARG A 51 -2.15 19.90 2.42
N SER A 52 -1.62 18.87 3.05
CA SER A 52 -1.94 18.48 4.42
C SER A 52 -1.48 19.52 5.44
N SER A 53 -0.27 20.05 5.32
CA SER A 53 0.26 21.07 6.25
C SER A 53 -0.51 22.38 6.21
N ALA A 54 -1.28 22.64 5.15
CA ALA A 54 -2.13 23.81 5.00
C ALA A 54 -3.50 23.70 5.70
N VAL A 55 -3.87 22.53 6.23
CA VAL A 55 -5.14 22.31 6.91
C VAL A 55 -4.94 22.37 8.43
N GLU A 56 -5.64 23.27 9.11
CA GLU A 56 -5.61 23.36 10.58
C GLU A 56 -5.99 22.01 11.22
N ASN A 57 -5.31 21.63 12.30
CA ASN A 57 -5.53 20.40 13.08
C ASN A 57 -5.24 19.06 12.36
N ASN A 58 -4.61 19.07 11.18
CA ASN A 58 -4.32 17.86 10.43
C ASN A 58 -3.36 16.89 11.16
N GLU A 59 -2.51 17.41 12.05
CA GLU A 59 -1.65 16.62 12.92
C GLU A 59 -2.40 15.75 13.93
N ILE A 60 -3.71 15.91 14.08
CA ILE A 60 -4.53 15.07 14.98
C ILE A 60 -5.21 13.96 14.17
N SER A 61 -5.66 14.28 12.96
CA SER A 61 -6.44 13.38 12.12
C SER A 61 -5.62 12.57 11.13
N THR A 62 -4.34 12.89 10.92
CA THR A 62 -3.53 12.21 9.91
C THR A 62 -2.24 11.62 10.48
N TYR A 63 -1.87 10.45 9.98
CA TYR A 63 -0.57 9.82 10.18
C TYR A 63 0.02 9.43 8.83
N MET A 64 1.28 9.77 8.59
CA MET A 64 1.97 9.45 7.35
C MET A 64 3.20 8.58 7.58
N GLU A 65 3.40 7.60 6.71
CA GLU A 65 4.57 6.72 6.71
C GLU A 65 5.22 6.79 5.32
N ARG A 66 6.45 7.29 5.25
CA ARG A 66 7.21 7.38 3.99
C ARG A 66 7.95 6.07 3.73
N PHE A 67 7.97 5.65 2.46
CA PHE A 67 8.77 4.51 1.99
C PHE A 67 9.88 4.98 1.05
N LYS A 68 10.72 4.05 0.57
CA LYS A 68 11.76 4.36 -0.44
C LYS A 68 11.18 5.03 -1.69
N ARG A 69 9.95 4.66 -2.07
CA ARG A 69 9.16 5.31 -3.13
C ARG A 69 7.74 5.56 -2.63
N GLY A 70 7.41 6.83 -2.46
CA GLY A 70 6.10 7.26 -2.00
C GLY A 70 5.87 6.98 -0.52
N GLY A 71 4.66 6.53 -0.19
CA GLY A 71 4.28 6.22 1.19
C GLY A 71 2.79 5.94 1.31
N ILE A 72 2.31 5.98 2.54
CA ILE A 72 0.88 5.97 2.84
C ILE A 72 0.52 7.12 3.77
N ALA A 73 -0.70 7.61 3.60
CA ALA A 73 -1.34 8.50 4.56
C ALA A 73 -2.59 7.81 5.12
N VAL A 74 -2.71 7.77 6.44
CA VAL A 74 -3.88 7.28 7.15
C VAL A 74 -4.60 8.48 7.75
N VAL A 75 -5.81 8.75 7.27
CA VAL A 75 -6.56 9.97 7.56
C VAL A 75 -7.88 9.60 8.23
N ILE A 76 -8.11 10.07 9.45
CA ILE A 76 -9.39 9.93 10.16
C ILE A 76 -10.48 10.58 9.31
N SER A 77 -11.44 9.75 8.93
CA SER A 77 -12.64 10.16 8.21
C SER A 77 -13.78 10.48 9.17
N ASP A 78 -13.87 9.79 10.31
CA ASP A 78 -14.93 10.01 11.30
C ASP A 78 -14.53 9.55 12.71
N PHE A 79 -15.19 10.10 13.73
CA PHE A 79 -15.06 9.72 15.14
C PHE A 79 -16.38 9.14 15.67
N PHE A 80 -16.34 8.01 16.36
CA PHE A 80 -17.56 7.36 16.90
C PHE A 80 -18.06 7.97 18.21
N TYR A 81 -17.15 8.38 19.10
CA TYR A 81 -17.47 8.99 20.38
C TYR A 81 -16.47 10.11 20.65
N ASN A 82 -16.98 11.33 20.75
CA ASN A 82 -16.20 12.56 20.81
C ASN A 82 -15.96 12.93 22.28
N PHE A 83 -14.84 12.51 22.86
CA PHE A 83 -14.40 13.02 24.16
C PHE A 83 -13.59 14.29 23.92
N ASP A 84 -13.92 15.36 24.64
CA ASP A 84 -13.20 16.65 24.68
C ASP A 84 -11.77 16.55 24.13
N VAL A 85 -11.51 17.25 23.02
CA VAL A 85 -10.21 17.22 22.32
C VAL A 85 -9.18 18.01 23.13
N ASN A 86 -8.81 17.49 24.29
CA ASN A 86 -7.72 17.98 25.11
C ASN A 86 -6.39 17.36 24.64
N THR A 87 -5.27 17.89 25.15
CA THR A 87 -3.92 17.46 24.77
C THR A 87 -3.68 15.95 24.95
N LYS A 88 -4.29 15.32 25.97
CA LYS A 88 -4.15 13.87 26.21
C LYS A 88 -4.87 13.07 25.13
N THR A 89 -6.09 13.46 24.76
CA THR A 89 -6.88 12.83 23.71
C THR A 89 -6.16 12.92 22.36
N LYS A 90 -5.57 14.08 22.03
CA LYS A 90 -4.75 14.28 20.81
C LYS A 90 -3.57 13.31 20.75
N SER A 91 -2.77 13.22 21.81
CA SER A 91 -1.64 12.28 21.87
C SER A 91 -2.09 10.82 21.79
N ARG A 92 -3.24 10.49 22.37
CA ARG A 92 -3.83 9.14 22.30
C ARG A 92 -4.23 8.79 20.87
N ILE A 93 -4.92 9.69 20.16
CA ILE A 93 -5.32 9.52 18.76
C ILE A 93 -4.09 9.23 17.90
N GLN A 94 -3.04 10.05 18.01
CA GLN A 94 -1.80 9.86 17.25
C GLN A 94 -1.12 8.50 17.54
N ALA A 95 -1.07 8.10 18.81
CA ALA A 95 -0.53 6.80 19.18
C ALA A 95 -1.37 5.63 18.64
N LEU A 96 -2.70 5.79 18.58
CA LEU A 96 -3.61 4.79 18.03
C LEU A 96 -3.54 4.73 16.50
N LEU A 97 -3.47 5.86 15.81
CA LEU A 97 -3.24 5.94 14.37
C LEU A 97 -1.95 5.22 14.00
N LYS A 98 -0.83 5.54 14.64
CA LYS A 98 0.45 4.86 14.41
C LYS A 98 0.35 3.34 14.58
N LYS A 99 -0.37 2.86 15.60
CA LYS A 99 -0.58 1.41 15.84
C LYS A 99 -1.48 0.79 14.78
N GLY A 100 -2.57 1.47 14.41
CA GLY A 100 -3.48 1.05 13.35
C GLY A 100 -2.74 0.92 12.02
N THR A 101 -1.95 1.94 11.65
CA THR A 101 -1.09 1.95 10.47
C THR A 101 -0.12 0.78 10.50
N LYS A 102 0.62 0.55 11.60
CA LYS A 102 1.51 -0.61 11.70
C LYS A 102 0.79 -1.93 11.50
N LYS A 103 -0.39 -2.11 12.13
CA LYS A 103 -1.19 -3.33 11.95
C LYS A 103 -1.64 -3.48 10.50
N TYR A 104 -2.07 -2.39 9.87
CA TYR A 104 -2.42 -2.36 8.46
C TYR A 104 -1.25 -2.75 7.57
N LEU A 105 -0.08 -2.16 7.79
CA LEU A 105 1.14 -2.49 7.06
C LEU A 105 1.51 -3.95 7.24
N THR A 106 1.49 -4.45 8.48
CA THR A 106 1.75 -5.87 8.74
C THR A 106 0.74 -6.76 8.02
N ALA A 107 -0.56 -6.49 8.09
CA ALA A 107 -1.59 -7.34 7.50
C ALA A 107 -1.75 -7.19 5.96
N THR A 108 -1.23 -6.12 5.38
CA THR A 108 -1.33 -5.84 3.93
C THR A 108 -0.03 -6.19 3.22
N PHE A 109 1.08 -5.99 3.92
CA PHE A 109 2.43 -6.13 3.41
C PHE A 109 3.23 -7.11 4.27
N GLU A 110 2.66 -8.27 4.66
CA GLU A 110 3.21 -9.27 5.62
C GLU A 110 4.70 -9.65 5.42
N ARG A 111 5.35 -9.25 4.32
CA ARG A 111 6.78 -9.38 4.04
C ARG A 111 7.48 -8.17 3.39
N GLU A 112 6.83 -7.02 3.18
CA GLU A 112 7.30 -5.99 2.22
C GLU A 112 7.88 -4.70 2.84
N LEU A 113 8.49 -4.76 4.03
CA LEU A 113 9.29 -3.61 4.53
C LEU A 113 10.66 -3.49 3.85
N ASN A 114 11.08 -4.52 3.11
CA ASN A 114 12.21 -4.51 2.20
C ASN A 114 11.71 -4.78 0.78
N TRP A 115 11.21 -3.75 0.09
CA TRP A 115 11.19 -3.80 -1.38
C TRP A 115 12.63 -3.91 -1.86
N ASP A 116 13.04 -5.15 -2.12
CA ASP A 116 14.11 -5.44 -3.04
C ASP A 116 13.53 -5.17 -4.43
N PHE A 117 14.06 -4.16 -5.13
CA PHE A 117 13.68 -3.92 -6.53
C PHE A 117 14.56 -4.73 -7.49
N SER A 118 15.20 -5.79 -7.01
CA SER A 118 15.89 -6.75 -7.86
C SER A 118 14.95 -7.21 -8.97
N ILE A 119 15.55 -7.59 -10.09
CA ILE A 119 14.80 -8.13 -11.22
C ILE A 119 13.98 -9.37 -10.79
N ASP A 120 14.42 -10.09 -9.75
CA ASP A 120 13.73 -11.23 -9.18
C ASP A 120 12.43 -10.87 -8.45
N ASP A 121 12.43 -9.82 -7.64
CA ASP A 121 11.18 -9.35 -7.01
C ASP A 121 10.21 -8.79 -8.05
N GLN A 122 10.71 -8.04 -9.05
CA GLN A 122 9.88 -7.53 -10.14
C GLN A 122 9.21 -8.67 -10.94
N ILE A 123 9.96 -9.73 -11.25
CA ILE A 123 9.42 -10.95 -11.88
C ILE A 123 8.33 -11.57 -11.01
N LYS A 124 8.61 -11.77 -9.71
CA LYS A 124 7.68 -12.40 -8.77
C LYS A 124 6.38 -11.61 -8.58
N GLN A 125 6.48 -10.28 -8.46
CA GLN A 125 5.31 -9.41 -8.35
C GLN A 125 4.46 -9.42 -9.62
N GLN A 126 5.11 -9.48 -10.79
CA GLN A 126 4.42 -9.60 -12.07
C GLN A 126 3.72 -10.97 -12.22
N GLU A 127 4.34 -12.06 -11.76
CA GLU A 127 3.72 -13.39 -11.72
C GLU A 127 2.47 -13.42 -10.84
N LEU A 128 2.55 -12.87 -9.62
CA LEU A 128 1.40 -12.74 -8.71
C LEU A 128 0.29 -11.87 -9.29
N THR A 129 0.64 -10.81 -10.02
CA THR A 129 -0.32 -9.94 -10.69
C THR A 129 -1.06 -10.69 -11.81
N ILE A 130 -0.35 -11.48 -12.62
CA ILE A 130 -0.95 -12.32 -13.65
C ILE A 130 -1.87 -13.37 -13.03
N GLU A 131 -1.43 -14.05 -11.97
CA GLU A 131 -2.23 -15.05 -11.26
C GLU A 131 -3.53 -14.44 -10.71
N ARG A 132 -3.44 -13.29 -10.05
CA ARG A 132 -4.61 -12.54 -9.55
C ARG A 132 -5.54 -12.11 -10.68
N ASN A 133 -5.00 -11.66 -11.81
CA ASN A 133 -5.79 -11.24 -12.97
C ASN A 133 -6.50 -12.43 -13.62
N LYS A 134 -5.85 -13.61 -13.70
CA LYS A 134 -6.45 -14.86 -14.17
C LYS A 134 -7.57 -15.32 -13.25
N ALA A 135 -7.32 -15.33 -11.94
CA ALA A 135 -8.32 -15.74 -10.94
C ALA A 135 -9.54 -14.80 -10.88
N ASN A 136 -9.37 -13.53 -11.26
CA ASN A 136 -10.43 -12.53 -11.25
C ASN A 136 -10.85 -12.10 -12.67
N PHE A 137 -10.63 -12.93 -13.69
CA PHE A 137 -10.83 -12.54 -15.09
C PHE A 137 -12.25 -12.05 -15.37
N ASP A 138 -13.27 -12.67 -14.77
CA ASP A 138 -14.68 -12.25 -14.92
C ASP A 138 -14.93 -10.85 -14.32
N ALA A 139 -14.29 -10.53 -13.20
CA ALA A 139 -14.36 -9.19 -12.61
C ALA A 139 -13.56 -8.16 -13.43
N LEU A 140 -12.53 -8.60 -14.15
CA LEU A 140 -11.73 -7.80 -15.07
C LEU A 140 -12.55 -7.48 -16.34
N LEU A 141 -13.29 -8.48 -16.86
CA LEU A 141 -14.25 -8.31 -17.95
C LEU A 141 -15.39 -7.35 -17.58
N ALA A 142 -15.91 -7.46 -16.35
CA ALA A 142 -16.98 -6.57 -15.87
C ALA A 142 -16.55 -5.09 -15.73
N ARG A 143 -15.24 -4.83 -15.68
CA ARG A 143 -14.66 -3.48 -15.56
C ARG A 143 -14.09 -2.93 -16.87
N ALA A 144 -13.83 -3.80 -17.84
CA ALA A 144 -13.30 -3.42 -19.13
C ALA A 144 -14.41 -2.89 -20.02
N THR A 145 -14.08 -1.95 -20.90
CA THR A 145 -15.00 -1.37 -21.89
C THR A 145 -15.55 -2.45 -22.83
N ASP A 146 -14.73 -3.46 -23.13
CA ASP A 146 -15.07 -4.64 -23.89
C ASP A 146 -14.14 -5.82 -23.52
N ARG A 147 -14.51 -7.01 -24.00
CA ARG A 147 -13.77 -8.25 -23.75
C ARG A 147 -12.35 -8.22 -24.32
N GLU A 148 -12.14 -7.55 -25.45
CA GLU A 148 -10.85 -7.49 -26.12
C GLU A 148 -9.83 -6.70 -25.29
N THR A 149 -10.28 -5.63 -24.63
CA THR A 149 -9.47 -4.80 -23.74
C THR A 149 -8.97 -5.57 -22.52
N ALA A 150 -9.82 -6.42 -21.94
CA ALA A 150 -9.42 -7.29 -20.82
C ALA A 150 -8.38 -8.34 -21.25
N ILE A 151 -8.59 -8.96 -22.42
CA ILE A 151 -7.64 -9.92 -23.01
C ILE A 151 -6.31 -9.24 -23.33
N TYR A 152 -6.35 -8.04 -23.90
CA TYR A 152 -5.15 -7.26 -24.25
C TYR A 152 -4.34 -6.88 -23.00
N THR A 153 -5.03 -6.50 -21.91
CA THR A 153 -4.39 -6.18 -20.62
C THR A 153 -3.67 -7.39 -20.03
N MET A 154 -4.27 -8.58 -20.12
CA MET A 154 -3.59 -9.83 -19.73
C MET A 154 -2.36 -10.09 -20.59
N LYS A 155 -2.48 -9.91 -21.91
CA LYS A 155 -1.38 -10.12 -22.85
C LYS A 155 -0.20 -9.19 -22.57
N ILE A 156 -0.45 -7.91 -22.29
CA ILE A 156 0.59 -6.96 -21.86
C ILE A 156 1.27 -7.43 -20.59
N ALA A 157 0.50 -7.89 -19.60
CA ALA A 157 1.08 -8.35 -18.34
C ALA A 157 2.02 -9.55 -18.56
N GLU A 158 1.65 -10.50 -19.42
CA GLU A 158 2.48 -11.65 -19.80
C GLU A 158 3.73 -11.25 -20.61
N GLU A 159 3.61 -10.33 -21.58
CA GLU A 159 4.76 -9.82 -22.34
C GLU A 159 5.73 -9.02 -21.46
N THR A 160 5.20 -8.29 -20.46
CA THR A 160 6.02 -7.58 -19.48
C THR A 160 6.84 -8.58 -18.65
N LEU A 161 6.22 -9.70 -18.21
CA LEU A 161 6.93 -10.77 -17.51
C LEU A 161 8.04 -11.38 -18.36
N ASN A 162 7.75 -11.66 -19.64
CA ASN A 162 8.76 -12.20 -20.57
C ASN A 162 9.93 -11.24 -20.76
N THR A 163 9.66 -9.93 -20.85
CA THR A 163 10.70 -8.91 -20.98
C THR A 163 11.59 -8.86 -19.74
N LEU A 164 11.02 -8.93 -18.53
CA LEU A 164 11.77 -8.97 -17.28
C LEU A 164 12.67 -10.22 -17.18
N LYS A 165 12.16 -11.39 -17.60
CA LYS A 165 12.94 -12.63 -17.62
C LYS A 165 14.13 -12.55 -18.59
N LYS A 166 13.92 -12.03 -19.80
CA LYS A 166 15.01 -11.79 -20.78
C LYS A 166 16.04 -10.80 -20.25
N TYR A 167 15.60 -9.74 -19.59
CA TYR A 167 16.51 -8.76 -19.00
C TYR A 167 17.39 -9.39 -17.91
N LYS A 168 16.82 -10.26 -17.06
CA LYS A 168 17.58 -11.03 -16.07
C LYS A 168 18.65 -11.91 -16.73
N GLU A 169 18.29 -12.64 -17.79
CA GLU A 169 19.25 -13.48 -18.53
C GLU A 169 20.41 -12.65 -19.11
N LEU A 170 20.11 -11.47 -19.67
CA LEU A 170 21.14 -10.57 -20.19
C LEU A 170 22.09 -10.07 -19.09
N MET A 171 21.56 -9.69 -17.91
CA MET A 171 22.39 -9.30 -16.77
C MET A 171 23.33 -10.42 -16.34
N GLN A 172 22.82 -11.64 -16.22
CA GLN A 172 23.62 -12.81 -15.84
C GLN A 172 24.72 -13.11 -16.87
N ASN A 173 24.42 -12.98 -18.17
CA ASN A 173 25.39 -13.17 -19.22
C ASN A 173 26.47 -12.08 -19.21
N MET A 174 26.11 -10.82 -18.98
CA MET A 174 27.08 -9.73 -18.89
C MET A 174 28.05 -9.89 -17.71
N ASP A 175 27.56 -10.33 -16.55
CA ASP A 175 28.41 -10.61 -15.39
C ASP A 175 29.45 -11.71 -15.67
N ILE A 176 29.12 -12.68 -16.53
CA ILE A 176 30.05 -13.74 -16.96
C ILE A 176 31.16 -13.18 -17.87
N TYR A 177 30.84 -12.22 -18.75
CA TYR A 177 31.84 -11.60 -19.63
C TYR A 177 32.80 -10.67 -18.86
N ILE A 178 32.30 -9.87 -17.92
CA ILE A 178 33.13 -8.94 -17.13
C ILE A 178 34.12 -9.68 -16.22
N ASN A 179 33.74 -10.84 -15.68
CA ASN A 179 34.63 -11.65 -14.83
C ASN A 179 35.59 -12.54 -15.63
N ARG A 180 35.46 -12.63 -16.96
CA ARG A 180 36.41 -13.39 -17.82
C ARG A 180 37.62 -12.55 -18.23
N ASP A 181 37.45 -11.25 -18.41
CA ASP A 181 38.53 -10.33 -18.81
C ASP A 181 39.42 -9.89 -17.63
N GLY A 182 39.14 -10.34 -16.41
CA GLY A 182 39.94 -10.07 -15.20
C GLY A 182 40.91 -11.18 -14.80
N ASP A 183 40.88 -12.33 -15.49
CA ASP A 183 41.67 -13.53 -15.20
C ASP A 183 42.71 -13.87 -16.31
N GLU A 184 42.94 -12.97 -17.29
CA GLU A 184 44.07 -13.01 -18.24
C GLU A 184 45.17 -11.99 -17.86
#